data_AF-A0A3A8K2Z8-F1
#
_entry.id   AF-A0A3A8K2Z8-F1
#
_cell.length_a   1.000
_cell.length_b   1.000
_cell.length_c   1.000
_cell.angle_alpha   90.00
_cell.angle_beta   90.00
_cell.angle_gamma   90.00
#
_symmetry.space_group_name_H-M   'P 1'
#
loop_
_entity.id
_entity.type
_entity.pdbx_description
1 polymer ?
#
loop_
_entity_poly.entity_id
_entity_poly.type
_entity_poly.pdbx_seq_one_letter_code
_entity_poly.pdbx_strand_id
1 'polypeptide(L)'
;MQRQSFRQGLIVVAWGALVLLMGCGTSKPRGFSTVTELPPGSTSAQAPTSWQDARVGDRVEYAFHSYRSGSRRGTSGSAGQLFVEVIAVRPPWVWLFIRVTRNDRQPHPHPFLSHGFVLPMRMGQVPVNPPDPIEGGSTSTTRLWTFAAGQHWIARRIARDDSPGDGPTQHRLYATTPGPLYLTNGLLEVHFGAFGVSMSAGHQLALVSFQRGTGTVQGTPPVMGNPWGPGTWYETQERASWGDYLKRVCLGAEQGYLLRKVWEKPRDEVRCDDFQGAEVLALEDALLNLVNNSVYIPTWPPRDYGAPLPRLVRVHLGQESVVAYLEEAPDYRNGGSSWMRSKSYPIDLWSPVLQGLPMEVRFDRLSEGVYQQAGEGGRNYHSDSRLIRWGTWLETPELSTSTR
;
A
#
# COMPACT_ATOMS: atom_id res chain seq x y z
N MET A 1 22.52 48.73 -49.46
CA MET A 1 23.46 49.59 -48.74
C MET A 1 23.86 48.90 -47.43
N GLN A 2 25.17 48.88 -47.20
CA GLN A 2 25.92 48.67 -45.96
C GLN A 2 25.63 47.48 -45.01
N ARG A 3 26.59 46.54 -45.06
CA ARG A 3 27.09 45.73 -43.94
C ARG A 3 27.53 46.62 -42.78
N GLN A 4 27.40 46.12 -41.55
CA GLN A 4 28.48 46.18 -40.56
C GLN A 4 28.34 45.08 -39.49
N SER A 5 29.39 44.26 -39.42
CA SER A 5 29.75 43.28 -38.40
C SER A 5 30.42 43.96 -37.20
N PHE A 6 30.29 43.42 -35.98
CA PHE A 6 31.34 43.44 -34.92
C PHE A 6 30.97 42.38 -33.86
N ARG A 7 31.62 41.20 -33.87
CA ARG A 7 32.76 40.74 -33.04
C ARG A 7 32.45 40.39 -31.57
N GLN A 8 32.52 39.09 -31.32
CA GLN A 8 33.26 38.36 -30.26
C GLN A 8 33.47 39.03 -28.88
N GLY A 9 33.10 38.27 -27.85
CA GLY A 9 33.59 38.43 -26.48
C GLY A 9 33.44 37.12 -25.67
N LEU A 10 34.41 36.22 -25.82
CA LEU A 10 34.69 35.12 -24.90
C LEU A 10 35.10 35.68 -23.53
N ILE A 11 34.50 35.21 -22.44
CA ILE A 11 35.12 35.27 -21.11
C ILE A 11 35.18 33.84 -20.57
N VAL A 12 36.41 33.32 -20.54
CA VAL A 12 36.85 32.15 -19.78
C VAL A 12 37.82 32.68 -18.73
N VAL A 13 37.49 32.51 -17.44
CA VAL A 13 38.41 32.46 -16.28
C VAL A 13 37.65 31.66 -15.21
N ALA A 14 37.85 30.36 -14.97
CA ALA A 14 39.01 29.60 -14.48
C ALA A 14 39.38 29.86 -13.00
N TRP A 15 39.51 28.75 -12.26
CA TRP A 15 40.20 28.51 -10.98
C TRP A 15 39.42 28.48 -9.67
N GLY A 16 39.45 27.28 -9.07
CA GLY A 16 39.02 26.98 -7.71
C GLY A 16 39.18 25.50 -7.36
N ALA A 17 40.28 24.85 -7.78
CA ALA A 17 40.71 23.58 -7.20
C ALA A 17 41.62 23.91 -6.01
N LEU A 18 41.26 23.43 -4.81
CA LEU A 18 42.24 23.19 -3.75
C LEU A 18 42.18 21.72 -3.33
N VAL A 19 43.37 21.16 -3.25
CA VAL A 19 43.73 19.75 -3.27
C VAL A 19 44.51 19.48 -1.97
N LEU A 20 44.16 18.37 -1.32
CA LEU A 20 44.98 17.49 -0.45
C LEU A 20 45.61 18.02 0.86
N LEU A 21 45.22 17.37 1.96
CA LEU A 21 46.11 16.52 2.77
C LEU A 21 45.33 15.21 3.02
N MET A 22 45.59 14.12 2.30
CA MET A 22 46.64 13.10 2.52
C MET A 22 46.77 12.64 3.97
N GLY A 23 46.13 11.51 4.25
CA GLY A 23 46.53 10.52 5.25
C GLY A 23 46.39 9.14 4.62
N CYS A 24 47.46 8.70 3.94
CA CYS A 24 47.61 7.36 3.36
C CYS A 24 47.53 6.28 4.45
N GLY A 25 46.57 5.38 4.32
CA GLY A 25 46.53 4.10 5.02
C GLY A 25 46.13 3.03 4.01
N THR A 26 47.13 2.36 3.47
CA THR A 26 47.05 1.35 2.42
C THR A 26 46.27 0.11 2.87
N SER A 27 45.25 -0.29 2.12
CA SER A 27 45.09 -1.68 1.66
C SER A 27 43.93 -1.79 0.65
N LYS A 28 44.26 -2.24 -0.56
CA LYS A 28 43.32 -2.98 -1.40
C LYS A 28 42.89 -4.24 -0.65
N PRO A 29 41.69 -4.76 -0.94
CA PRO A 29 41.64 -6.17 -1.27
C PRO A 29 41.04 -6.36 -2.66
N ARG A 30 41.89 -6.85 -3.58
CA ARG A 30 41.48 -7.92 -4.47
C ARG A 30 41.38 -9.17 -3.59
N GLY A 31 40.28 -9.90 -3.64
CA GLY A 31 40.22 -11.21 -3.01
C GLY A 31 38.79 -11.72 -2.83
N PHE A 32 38.44 -12.67 -3.70
CA PHE A 32 37.59 -13.85 -3.48
C PHE A 32 36.46 -13.82 -2.45
N SER A 33 35.31 -14.38 -2.87
CA SER A 33 34.41 -15.13 -1.98
C SER A 33 35.21 -15.94 -0.96
N THR A 34 35.39 -15.41 0.22
CA THR A 34 35.75 -16.20 1.39
C THR A 34 34.47 -16.84 1.87
N VAL A 35 34.26 -18.09 1.46
CA VAL A 35 33.46 -19.04 2.23
C VAL A 35 34.06 -19.02 3.63
N THR A 36 33.39 -18.28 4.52
CA THR A 36 33.69 -18.35 5.94
C THR A 36 32.69 -19.33 6.50
N GLU A 37 33.19 -20.53 6.82
CA GLU A 37 32.49 -21.52 7.61
C GLU A 37 32.02 -20.85 8.92
N LEU A 38 30.75 -21.07 9.30
CA LEU A 38 30.13 -20.40 10.44
C LEU A 38 30.93 -20.60 11.74
N PRO A 39 30.98 -19.58 12.64
CA PRO A 39 31.28 -19.84 14.04
C PRO A 39 30.15 -20.70 14.66
N PRO A 40 30.45 -21.73 15.46
CA PRO A 40 29.44 -22.51 16.15
C PRO A 40 28.85 -21.66 17.29
N GLY A 41 27.57 -21.32 17.19
CA GLY A 41 26.92 -20.52 18.23
C GLY A 41 25.61 -19.83 17.88
N SER A 42 24.88 -20.25 16.84
CA SER A 42 23.48 -19.83 16.68
C SER A 42 22.59 -20.82 17.42
N THR A 43 22.38 -20.60 18.72
CA THR A 43 21.28 -21.23 19.45
C THR A 43 19.97 -20.83 18.78
N SER A 44 19.46 -21.70 17.90
CA SER A 44 18.12 -21.59 17.36
C SER A 44 17.16 -21.96 18.50
N ALA A 45 16.82 -20.98 19.35
CA ALA A 45 15.50 -21.01 19.95
C ALA A 45 14.54 -21.02 18.76
N GLN A 46 13.80 -22.13 18.56
CA GLN A 46 12.91 -22.35 17.40
C GLN A 46 12.14 -21.06 17.10
N ALA A 47 12.48 -20.45 15.96
CA ALA A 47 11.79 -19.27 15.47
C ALA A 47 10.41 -19.72 14.98
N PRO A 48 9.33 -18.95 15.22
CA PRO A 48 8.07 -19.23 14.56
C PRO A 48 8.31 -19.26 13.05
N THR A 49 7.87 -20.33 12.39
CA THR A 49 8.05 -20.50 10.94
C THR A 49 6.75 -20.35 10.16
N SER A 50 5.62 -20.34 10.86
CA SER A 50 4.29 -20.20 10.27
C SER A 50 3.38 -19.30 11.12
N TRP A 51 2.23 -18.94 10.55
CA TRP A 51 1.19 -18.19 11.26
C TRP A 51 0.57 -18.94 12.45
N GLN A 52 0.70 -20.28 12.52
CA GLN A 52 0.25 -21.05 13.68
C GLN A 52 1.14 -20.82 14.91
N ASP A 53 2.40 -20.43 14.69
CA ASP A 53 3.38 -20.19 15.75
C ASP A 53 3.41 -18.72 16.19
N ALA A 54 2.52 -17.88 15.66
CA ALA A 54 2.53 -16.44 15.86
C ALA A 54 2.49 -16.03 17.33
N ARG A 55 3.29 -15.04 17.71
CA ARG A 55 3.42 -14.56 19.09
C ARG A 55 3.18 -13.05 19.15
N VAL A 56 2.53 -12.59 20.21
CA VAL A 56 2.40 -11.15 20.46
C VAL A 56 3.79 -10.52 20.60
N GLY A 57 4.04 -9.47 19.83
CA GLY A 57 5.32 -8.78 19.70
C GLY A 57 6.22 -9.30 18.58
N ASP A 58 5.82 -10.33 17.83
CA ASP A 58 6.49 -10.64 16.55
C ASP A 58 6.37 -9.42 15.65
N ARG A 59 7.50 -8.89 15.18
CA ARG A 59 7.53 -7.62 14.45
C ARG A 59 8.59 -7.63 13.36
N VAL A 60 8.26 -7.01 12.23
CA VAL A 60 9.19 -6.70 11.15
C VAL A 60 9.15 -5.22 10.82
N GLU A 61 10.33 -4.66 10.51
CA GLU A 61 10.52 -3.27 10.13
C GLU A 61 11.21 -3.19 8.77
N TYR A 62 10.62 -2.43 7.86
CA TYR A 62 11.15 -2.15 6.53
C TYR A 62 11.42 -0.66 6.37
N ALA A 63 12.57 -0.31 5.82
CA ALA A 63 12.76 1.00 5.20
C ALA A 63 12.06 0.98 3.84
N PHE A 64 11.31 2.04 3.54
CA PHE A 64 10.68 2.18 2.24
C PHE A 64 11.14 3.46 1.55
N HIS A 65 11.18 3.39 0.23
CA HIS A 65 11.29 4.55 -0.63
C HIS A 65 10.37 4.34 -1.84
N SER A 66 9.67 5.38 -2.25
CA SER A 66 8.90 5.40 -3.49
C SER A 66 9.05 6.76 -4.14
N TYR A 67 9.19 6.80 -5.47
CA TYR A 67 9.27 8.05 -6.21
C TYR A 67 8.61 7.91 -7.58
N ARG A 68 8.20 9.06 -8.10
CA ARG A 68 7.75 9.21 -9.48
C ARG A 68 8.22 10.56 -10.00
N SER A 69 8.83 10.55 -11.18
CA SER A 69 9.24 11.76 -11.90
C SER A 69 8.54 11.84 -13.25
N GLY A 70 8.47 13.04 -13.82
CA GLY A 70 7.88 13.26 -15.15
C GLY A 70 6.35 13.21 -15.20
N SER A 71 5.67 13.25 -14.04
CA SER A 71 4.20 13.36 -14.02
C SER A 71 3.76 14.80 -14.33
N ARG A 72 2.50 15.00 -14.76
CA ARG A 72 1.90 16.36 -14.87
C ARG A 72 1.96 17.14 -13.55
N ARG A 73 2.08 16.44 -12.42
CA ARG A 73 2.20 17.00 -11.06
C ARG A 73 3.66 17.22 -10.63
N GLY A 74 4.64 16.98 -11.51
CA GLY A 74 6.07 17.07 -11.22
C GLY A 74 6.66 15.78 -10.64
N THR A 75 7.76 15.93 -9.90
CA THR A 75 8.43 14.85 -9.17
C THR A 75 7.85 14.75 -7.76
N SER A 76 7.44 13.55 -7.37
CA SER A 76 6.91 13.23 -6.04
C SER A 76 7.68 12.06 -5.47
N GLY A 77 7.90 12.08 -4.15
CA GLY A 77 8.65 11.05 -3.45
C GLY A 77 8.15 10.90 -2.02
N SER A 78 8.26 9.67 -1.52
CA SER A 78 7.88 9.28 -0.17
C SER A 78 8.92 8.30 0.37
N ALA A 79 9.25 8.44 1.65
CA ALA A 79 10.25 7.58 2.30
C ALA A 79 10.02 7.53 3.82
N GLY A 80 10.36 6.42 4.43
CA GLY A 80 10.13 6.21 5.86
C GLY A 80 10.37 4.78 6.31
N GLN A 81 9.74 4.44 7.43
CA GLN A 81 9.77 3.11 8.04
C GLN A 81 8.35 2.54 8.09
N LEU A 82 8.21 1.27 7.72
CA LEU A 82 6.98 0.50 7.77
C LEU A 82 7.13 -0.63 8.78
N PHE A 83 6.17 -0.75 9.68
CA PHE A 83 6.14 -1.73 10.76
C PHE A 83 4.95 -2.65 10.58
N VAL A 84 5.15 -3.95 10.78
CA VAL A 84 4.09 -4.95 10.92
C VAL A 84 4.34 -5.69 12.21
N GLU A 85 3.40 -5.63 13.14
CA GLU A 85 3.53 -6.20 14.49
C GLU A 85 2.32 -7.04 14.86
N VAL A 86 2.53 -8.20 15.46
CA VAL A 86 1.45 -9.01 16.05
C VAL A 86 1.07 -8.43 17.41
N ILE A 87 -0.18 -7.97 17.54
CA ILE A 87 -0.69 -7.34 18.77
C ILE A 87 -1.66 -8.24 19.54
N ALA A 88 -2.28 -9.20 18.88
CA ALA A 88 -3.10 -10.22 19.55
C ALA A 88 -3.09 -11.53 18.76
N VAL A 89 -3.20 -12.64 19.47
CA VAL A 89 -3.24 -14.00 18.93
C VAL A 89 -4.37 -14.73 19.63
N ARG A 90 -5.46 -14.98 18.89
CA ARG A 90 -6.61 -15.76 19.37
C ARG A 90 -7.07 -16.66 18.23
N PRO A 91 -6.65 -17.95 18.22
CA PRO A 91 -7.03 -18.87 17.17
C PRO A 91 -8.55 -18.83 16.88
N PRO A 92 -8.96 -18.79 15.60
CA PRO A 92 -8.14 -19.01 14.40
C PRO A 92 -7.47 -17.73 13.84
N TRP A 93 -7.40 -16.63 14.59
CA TRP A 93 -6.99 -15.32 14.11
C TRP A 93 -5.72 -14.78 14.78
N VAL A 94 -4.96 -14.00 14.02
CA VAL A 94 -3.84 -13.17 14.47
C VAL A 94 -4.16 -11.73 14.09
N TRP A 95 -4.03 -10.78 15.01
CA TRP A 95 -4.21 -9.37 14.73
C TRP A 95 -2.86 -8.71 14.56
N LEU A 96 -2.69 -8.09 13.40
CA LEU A 96 -1.55 -7.28 13.05
C LEU A 96 -1.87 -5.81 13.26
N PHE A 97 -0.88 -5.07 13.69
CA PHE A 97 -0.84 -3.62 13.66
C PHE A 97 0.19 -3.17 12.62
N ILE A 98 -0.27 -2.37 11.66
CA ILE A 98 0.56 -1.84 10.59
C ILE A 98 0.71 -0.35 10.81
N ARG A 99 1.95 0.15 10.87
CA ARG A 99 2.23 1.58 11.07
C ARG A 99 3.30 2.03 10.10
N VAL A 100 3.17 3.27 9.64
CA VAL A 100 4.18 3.94 8.84
C VAL A 100 4.65 5.21 9.55
N THR A 101 5.96 5.45 9.56
CA THR A 101 6.56 6.66 10.14
C THR A 101 7.58 7.25 9.19
N ARG A 102 7.99 8.48 9.44
CA ARG A 102 9.22 9.05 8.88
C ARG A 102 10.46 8.32 9.44
N ASN A 103 11.63 8.58 8.85
CA ASN A 103 12.92 8.06 9.31
C ASN A 103 13.30 8.54 10.73
N ASP A 104 12.77 9.68 11.17
CA ASP A 104 12.92 10.22 12.53
C ASP A 104 11.87 9.65 13.51
N ARG A 105 11.11 8.62 13.10
CA ARG A 105 10.02 7.95 13.82
C ARG A 105 8.81 8.83 14.15
N GLN A 106 8.74 10.06 13.62
CA GLN A 106 7.55 10.88 13.72
C GLN A 106 6.46 10.38 12.77
N PRO A 107 5.16 10.68 13.03
CA PRO A 107 4.08 10.35 12.12
C PRO A 107 4.37 10.80 10.68
N HIS A 108 4.03 9.96 9.71
CA HIS A 108 4.21 10.31 8.31
C HIS A 108 3.28 11.48 7.94
N PRO A 109 3.72 12.51 7.20
CA PRO A 109 2.89 13.69 6.89
C PRO A 109 1.73 13.37 5.94
N HIS A 110 1.82 12.24 5.25
CA HIS A 110 0.80 11.78 4.31
C HIS A 110 -0.44 11.24 5.06
N PRO A 111 -1.67 11.70 4.77
CA PRO A 111 -2.88 11.28 5.48
C PRO A 111 -3.11 9.76 5.53
N PHE A 112 -2.71 9.04 4.47
CA PHE A 112 -2.81 7.57 4.40
C PHE A 112 -1.85 6.85 5.34
N LEU A 113 -0.71 7.47 5.65
CA LEU A 113 0.40 6.85 6.35
C LEU A 113 0.53 7.38 7.78
N SER A 114 -0.26 8.40 8.15
CA SER A 114 -0.19 9.05 9.46
C SER A 114 -0.88 8.26 10.58
N HIS A 115 -1.58 7.17 10.26
CA HIS A 115 -2.32 6.34 11.23
C HIS A 115 -1.85 4.89 11.20
N GLY A 116 -2.06 4.22 12.33
CA GLY A 116 -1.90 2.77 12.42
C GLY A 116 -3.17 2.05 12.00
N PHE A 117 -3.02 0.91 11.35
CA PHE A 117 -4.10 0.09 10.86
C PHE A 117 -4.11 -1.27 11.55
N VAL A 118 -5.32 -1.81 11.72
CA VAL A 118 -5.51 -3.17 12.22
C VAL A 118 -5.82 -4.10 11.06
N LEU A 119 -5.16 -5.26 11.02
CA LEU A 119 -5.44 -6.34 10.09
C LEU A 119 -5.59 -7.67 10.85
N PRO A 120 -6.76 -8.33 10.80
CA PRO A 120 -6.92 -9.71 11.20
C PRO A 120 -6.46 -10.67 10.10
N MET A 121 -5.63 -11.64 10.46
CA MET A 121 -5.08 -12.67 9.58
C MET A 121 -5.51 -14.05 10.08
N ARG A 122 -6.12 -14.87 9.23
CA ARG A 122 -6.49 -16.24 9.57
C ARG A 122 -5.25 -17.14 9.54
N MET A 123 -5.10 -17.98 10.56
CA MET A 123 -4.03 -18.99 10.67
C MET A 123 -4.28 -20.23 9.78
N GLY A 124 -5.18 -20.16 8.79
CA GLY A 124 -5.67 -21.30 8.01
C GLY A 124 -4.63 -21.87 7.03
N GLN A 125 -5.05 -22.18 5.80
CA GLN A 125 -4.15 -22.68 4.76
C GLN A 125 -3.80 -21.59 3.75
N VAL A 126 -2.61 -21.69 3.18
CA VAL A 126 -2.22 -20.83 2.05
C VAL A 126 -3.23 -21.03 0.91
N PRO A 127 -3.66 -19.96 0.22
CA PRO A 127 -4.55 -20.08 -0.94
C PRO A 127 -4.00 -21.06 -1.97
N VAL A 128 -4.89 -21.83 -2.62
CA VAL A 128 -4.52 -22.94 -3.54
C VAL A 128 -3.60 -22.48 -4.68
N ASN A 129 -3.77 -21.24 -5.13
CA ASN A 129 -2.94 -20.62 -6.17
C ASN A 129 -2.51 -19.22 -5.69
N PRO A 130 -1.40 -19.11 -4.93
CA PRO A 130 -0.88 -17.79 -4.56
C PRO A 130 -0.41 -17.05 -5.82
N PRO A 131 -0.52 -15.71 -5.85
CA PRO A 131 -0.08 -14.92 -6.99
C PRO A 131 1.44 -15.07 -7.21
N ASP A 132 1.86 -14.98 -8.47
CA ASP A 132 3.28 -14.90 -8.80
C ASP A 132 3.87 -13.62 -8.18
N PRO A 133 5.01 -13.69 -7.46
CA PRO A 133 5.63 -12.51 -6.86
C PRO A 133 6.05 -11.45 -7.89
N ILE A 134 6.26 -11.82 -9.16
CA ILE A 134 6.56 -10.87 -10.24
C ILE A 134 5.64 -11.23 -11.41
N GLU A 135 4.70 -10.34 -11.75
CA GLU A 135 3.74 -10.56 -12.83
C GLU A 135 4.44 -10.64 -14.20
N GLY A 136 4.12 -11.68 -14.97
CA GLY A 136 4.45 -11.82 -16.39
C GLY A 136 5.92 -12.11 -16.72
N GLY A 137 6.15 -13.12 -17.58
CA GLY A 137 7.45 -13.39 -18.20
C GLY A 137 8.36 -14.35 -17.42
N SER A 138 9.52 -14.66 -18.01
CA SER A 138 10.51 -15.58 -17.45
C SER A 138 11.22 -14.96 -16.24
N THR A 139 10.86 -15.39 -15.04
CA THR A 139 11.56 -15.02 -13.81
C THR A 139 12.82 -15.88 -13.63
N SER A 140 13.94 -15.23 -13.30
CA SER A 140 15.13 -15.94 -12.85
C SER A 140 15.02 -16.21 -11.35
N THR A 141 15.22 -17.46 -10.94
CA THR A 141 15.26 -17.84 -9.53
C THR A 141 16.66 -18.29 -9.15
N THR A 142 17.25 -17.71 -8.11
CA THR A 142 18.60 -18.07 -7.65
C THR A 142 18.68 -18.09 -6.14
N ARG A 143 19.35 -19.11 -5.58
CA ARG A 143 19.66 -19.18 -4.15
C ARG A 143 20.99 -18.48 -3.88
N LEU A 144 21.03 -17.60 -2.89
CA LEU A 144 22.21 -16.81 -2.56
C LEU A 144 22.33 -16.55 -1.06
N TRP A 145 23.52 -16.17 -0.63
CA TRP A 145 23.77 -15.65 0.71
C TRP A 145 23.65 -14.12 0.68
N THR A 146 22.86 -13.56 1.58
CA THR A 146 22.69 -12.11 1.72
C THR A 146 22.80 -11.68 3.17
N PHE A 147 23.16 -10.42 3.42
CA PHE A 147 23.22 -9.84 4.76
C PHE A 147 22.14 -8.76 4.88
N ALA A 148 21.22 -8.93 5.83
CA ALA A 148 20.11 -8.01 6.07
C ALA A 148 19.74 -8.00 7.55
N ALA A 149 19.36 -6.83 8.09
CA ALA A 149 19.02 -6.64 9.49
C ALA A 149 20.06 -7.20 10.49
N GLY A 150 21.35 -7.06 10.18
CA GLY A 150 22.43 -7.51 11.06
C GLY A 150 22.73 -9.02 11.03
N GLN A 151 22.09 -9.80 10.16
CA GLN A 151 22.26 -11.25 10.08
C GLN A 151 22.46 -11.74 8.63
N HIS A 152 23.17 -12.86 8.48
CA HIS A 152 23.26 -13.61 7.23
C HIS A 152 22.04 -14.51 6.99
N TRP A 153 21.52 -14.46 5.77
CA TRP A 153 20.38 -15.23 5.31
C TRP A 153 20.75 -16.07 4.12
N ILE A 154 20.20 -17.28 4.09
CA ILE A 154 20.04 -18.01 2.84
C ILE A 154 18.75 -17.51 2.21
N ALA A 155 18.86 -16.91 1.02
CA ALA A 155 17.76 -16.24 0.35
C ALA A 155 17.51 -16.81 -1.04
N ARG A 156 16.26 -16.74 -1.47
CA ARG A 156 15.80 -16.97 -2.84
C ARG A 156 15.56 -15.61 -3.48
N ARG A 157 16.31 -15.32 -4.55
CA ARG A 157 16.10 -14.17 -5.42
C ARG A 157 15.17 -14.54 -6.54
N ILE A 158 14.16 -13.73 -6.78
CA ILE A 158 13.29 -13.75 -7.95
C ILE A 158 13.51 -12.43 -8.65
N ALA A 159 13.91 -12.44 -9.92
CA ALA A 159 14.19 -11.21 -10.66
C ALA A 159 13.72 -11.27 -12.11
N ARG A 160 13.29 -10.10 -12.58
CA ARG A 160 12.94 -9.81 -13.97
C ARG A 160 13.62 -8.51 -14.38
N ASP A 161 14.23 -8.52 -15.56
CA ASP A 161 14.94 -7.37 -16.10
C ASP A 161 14.53 -7.19 -17.56
N ASP A 162 13.68 -6.19 -17.80
CA ASP A 162 13.25 -5.79 -19.14
C ASP A 162 13.96 -4.51 -19.62
N SER A 163 15.07 -4.12 -18.97
CA SER A 163 15.80 -2.89 -19.27
C SER A 163 16.33 -2.70 -20.71
N PRO A 164 16.56 -3.73 -21.56
CA PRO A 164 17.07 -3.52 -22.92
C PRO A 164 16.24 -2.62 -23.86
N GLY A 165 15.07 -2.13 -23.44
CA GLY A 165 14.24 -1.18 -24.18
C GLY A 165 13.38 -0.26 -23.29
N ASP A 166 13.95 0.27 -22.21
CA ASP A 166 13.27 1.09 -21.16
C ASP A 166 12.24 0.31 -20.30
N GLY A 167 12.30 -1.02 -20.32
CA GLY A 167 11.41 -1.85 -19.51
C GLY A 167 11.77 -1.83 -18.01
N PRO A 168 10.84 -2.25 -17.15
CA PRO A 168 11.07 -2.24 -15.70
C PRO A 168 12.09 -3.29 -15.27
N THR A 169 12.81 -2.97 -14.21
CA THR A 169 13.65 -3.88 -13.44
C THR A 169 12.92 -4.22 -12.15
N GLN A 170 12.83 -5.50 -11.81
CA GLN A 170 12.18 -5.98 -10.61
C GLN A 170 13.03 -7.06 -9.96
N HIS A 171 13.27 -6.96 -8.65
CA HIS A 171 13.83 -8.06 -7.89
C HIS A 171 13.22 -8.16 -6.51
N ARG A 172 13.10 -9.40 -6.05
CA ARG A 172 12.64 -9.75 -4.71
C ARG A 172 13.58 -10.75 -4.08
N LEU A 173 13.87 -10.55 -2.80
CA LEU A 173 14.69 -11.43 -1.97
C LEU A 173 13.86 -11.96 -0.83
N TYR A 174 13.73 -13.27 -0.74
CA TYR A 174 13.01 -13.96 0.33
C TYR A 174 13.95 -14.88 1.11
N ALA A 175 13.93 -14.81 2.43
CA ALA A 175 14.58 -15.77 3.30
C ALA A 175 13.98 -17.17 3.11
N THR A 176 14.82 -18.19 2.96
CA THR A 176 14.33 -19.58 2.85
C THR A 176 13.84 -20.13 4.19
N THR A 177 14.27 -19.52 5.30
CA THR A 177 13.89 -19.89 6.66
C THR A 177 13.45 -18.60 7.37
N PRO A 178 12.16 -18.24 7.29
CA PRO A 178 11.73 -16.86 7.51
C PRO A 178 11.83 -16.43 8.98
N GLY A 179 11.67 -17.35 9.94
CA GLY A 179 11.53 -16.94 11.34
C GLY A 179 10.39 -15.91 11.48
N PRO A 180 10.57 -14.81 12.25
CA PRO A 180 9.57 -13.73 12.36
C PRO A 180 9.17 -13.07 11.03
N LEU A 181 9.94 -13.27 9.95
CA LEU A 181 9.59 -12.79 8.61
C LEU A 181 8.40 -13.55 8.00
N TYR A 182 7.82 -14.55 8.67
CA TYR A 182 6.57 -15.20 8.22
C TYR A 182 5.44 -14.18 8.01
N LEU A 183 5.49 -13.02 8.72
CA LEU A 183 4.58 -11.89 8.57
C LEU A 183 4.54 -11.32 7.15
N THR A 184 5.57 -11.54 6.35
CA THR A 184 5.73 -11.04 4.98
C THR A 184 6.34 -12.10 4.06
N ASN A 185 5.96 -13.37 4.28
CA ASN A 185 6.40 -14.52 3.46
C ASN A 185 7.93 -14.68 3.36
N GLY A 186 8.68 -14.17 4.33
CA GLY A 186 10.14 -14.19 4.34
C GLY A 186 10.81 -13.00 3.68
N LEU A 187 10.08 -11.91 3.38
CA LEU A 187 10.63 -10.80 2.61
C LEU A 187 11.84 -10.14 3.29
N LEU A 188 12.94 -10.08 2.54
CA LEU A 188 14.16 -9.32 2.89
C LEU A 188 14.22 -8.00 2.13
N GLU A 189 13.91 -8.03 0.83
CA GLU A 189 13.97 -6.86 -0.03
C GLU A 189 13.03 -6.99 -1.23
N VAL A 190 12.29 -5.94 -1.56
CA VAL A 190 11.63 -5.74 -2.86
C VAL A 190 12.18 -4.48 -3.49
N HIS A 191 12.44 -4.52 -4.78
CA HIS A 191 12.79 -3.36 -5.58
C HIS A 191 12.10 -3.41 -6.94
N PHE A 192 11.59 -2.27 -7.35
CA PHE A 192 11.09 -2.00 -8.69
C PHE A 192 11.69 -0.68 -9.18
N GLY A 193 12.19 -0.66 -10.40
CA GLY A 193 12.61 0.55 -11.09
C GLY A 193 12.18 0.52 -12.54
N ALA A 194 11.40 1.52 -12.96
CA ALA A 194 11.09 1.80 -14.35
C ALA A 194 11.70 3.15 -14.74
N PHE A 195 12.53 3.12 -15.78
CA PHE A 195 13.24 4.29 -16.28
C PHE A 195 12.85 4.49 -17.74
N GLY A 196 12.05 5.52 -18.02
CA GLY A 196 11.74 5.95 -19.38
C GLY A 196 12.15 7.39 -19.62
N VAL A 197 12.25 7.76 -20.90
CA VAL A 197 12.69 9.10 -21.36
C VAL A 197 11.86 10.24 -20.77
N SER A 198 10.55 10.05 -20.57
CA SER A 198 9.63 11.07 -20.08
C SER A 198 9.13 10.84 -18.66
N MET A 199 9.23 9.62 -18.13
CA MET A 199 8.71 9.23 -16.83
C MET A 199 9.60 8.18 -16.19
N SER A 200 9.93 8.37 -14.92
CA SER A 200 10.55 7.32 -14.11
C SER A 200 9.75 7.08 -12.84
N ALA A 201 9.73 5.84 -12.39
CA ALA A 201 9.08 5.44 -11.16
C ALA A 201 9.89 4.34 -10.51
N GLY A 202 9.96 4.36 -9.19
CA GLY A 202 10.63 3.31 -8.45
C GLY A 202 10.05 3.17 -7.07
N HIS A 203 10.14 1.97 -6.53
CA HIS A 203 9.81 1.71 -5.15
C HIS A 203 10.69 0.59 -4.59
N GLN A 204 10.95 0.67 -3.30
CA GLN A 204 11.76 -0.28 -2.57
C GLN A 204 11.20 -0.50 -1.17
N LEU A 205 11.28 -1.75 -0.70
CA LEU A 205 11.16 -2.14 0.70
C LEU A 205 12.40 -2.95 1.06
N ALA A 206 13.10 -2.59 2.13
CA ALA A 206 14.30 -3.30 2.59
C ALA A 206 14.24 -3.54 4.10
N LEU A 207 14.49 -4.78 4.53
CA LEU A 207 14.41 -5.18 5.92
C LEU A 207 15.47 -4.44 6.76
N VAL A 208 15.00 -3.73 7.78
CA VAL A 208 15.83 -2.97 8.72
C VAL A 208 16.04 -3.76 10.00
N SER A 209 14.95 -4.26 10.57
CA SER A 209 14.99 -4.99 11.83
C SER A 209 13.85 -6.00 11.88
N PHE A 210 14.00 -7.00 12.75
CA PHE A 210 12.95 -7.94 13.10
C PHE A 210 13.07 -8.28 14.57
N GLN A 211 11.94 -8.63 15.19
CA GLN A 211 11.86 -8.98 16.58
C GLN A 211 10.91 -10.16 16.76
N ARG A 212 11.25 -11.04 17.69
CA ARG A 212 10.38 -12.12 18.12
C ARG A 212 9.59 -11.69 19.35
N GLY A 213 8.30 -12.00 19.33
CA GLY A 213 7.37 -11.79 20.42
C GLY A 213 7.53 -12.77 21.57
N THR A 214 6.88 -12.46 22.69
CA THR A 214 6.84 -13.32 23.86
C THR A 214 5.69 -14.32 23.73
N GLY A 215 5.97 -15.62 23.80
CA GLY A 215 4.97 -16.67 23.60
C GLY A 215 3.98 -16.89 24.76
N THR A 216 4.01 -16.06 25.79
CA THR A 216 3.24 -16.25 27.03
C THR A 216 1.96 -15.41 27.10
N VAL A 217 1.80 -14.39 26.24
CA VAL A 217 0.69 -13.45 26.29
C VAL A 217 -0.07 -13.49 24.96
N GLN A 218 -1.38 -13.72 25.01
CA GLN A 218 -2.25 -13.74 23.82
C GLN A 218 -2.66 -12.34 23.34
N GLY A 219 -2.53 -11.31 24.18
CA GLY A 219 -2.98 -9.96 23.87
C GLY A 219 -4.51 -9.85 23.84
N THR A 220 -5.01 -8.63 23.68
CA THR A 220 -6.45 -8.34 23.55
C THR A 220 -6.73 -7.94 22.10
N PRO A 221 -7.60 -8.65 21.37
CA PRO A 221 -7.99 -8.25 20.03
C PRO A 221 -8.47 -6.79 20.02
N PRO A 222 -7.88 -5.92 19.17
CA PRO A 222 -8.29 -4.54 19.08
C PRO A 222 -9.69 -4.42 18.48
N VAL A 223 -10.38 -3.33 18.79
CA VAL A 223 -11.59 -2.94 18.06
C VAL A 223 -11.19 -2.59 16.62
N MET A 224 -12.00 -3.04 15.65
CA MET A 224 -11.83 -2.78 14.22
C MET A 224 -12.26 -1.35 13.85
N GLY A 225 -11.71 -0.35 14.53
CA GLY A 225 -12.03 1.07 14.32
C GLY A 225 -11.48 1.61 13.00
N ASN A 226 -10.17 1.42 12.78
CA ASN A 226 -9.44 1.78 11.56
C ASN A 226 -8.89 0.51 10.87
N PRO A 227 -9.78 -0.33 10.32
CA PRO A 227 -9.35 -1.56 9.68
C PRO A 227 -8.61 -1.23 8.38
N TRP A 228 -7.53 -1.96 8.11
CA TRP A 228 -6.86 -1.81 6.81
C TRP A 228 -7.75 -2.35 5.68
N GLY A 229 -8.39 -3.49 5.90
CA GLY A 229 -9.23 -4.14 4.89
C GLY A 229 -9.84 -5.42 5.42
N PRO A 230 -9.03 -6.46 5.68
CA PRO A 230 -9.52 -7.76 6.15
C PRO A 230 -10.40 -7.67 7.40
N GLY A 231 -11.42 -8.53 7.48
CA GLY A 231 -12.41 -8.51 8.56
C GLY A 231 -13.57 -7.53 8.34
N THR A 232 -13.62 -6.89 7.17
CA THR A 232 -14.65 -5.90 6.81
C THR A 232 -15.40 -6.24 5.52
N TRP A 233 -16.49 -5.52 5.30
CA TRP A 233 -17.27 -5.54 4.08
C TRP A 233 -17.83 -4.15 3.78
N TYR A 234 -18.15 -3.90 2.52
CA TYR A 234 -18.87 -2.70 2.10
C TYR A 234 -19.76 -2.95 0.89
N GLU A 235 -20.74 -2.07 0.70
CA GLU A 235 -21.72 -2.10 -0.35
C GLU A 235 -21.73 -0.78 -1.11
N THR A 236 -21.73 -0.90 -2.44
CA THR A 236 -21.90 0.22 -3.36
C THR A 236 -23.13 -0.01 -4.21
N GLN A 237 -23.91 1.04 -4.41
CA GLN A 237 -25.03 1.05 -5.34
C GLN A 237 -24.58 1.77 -6.60
N GLU A 238 -24.71 1.11 -7.75
CA GLU A 238 -24.49 1.71 -9.06
C GLU A 238 -25.83 1.82 -9.78
N ARG A 239 -26.13 3.00 -10.33
CA ARG A 239 -27.30 3.25 -11.16
C ARG A 239 -26.87 3.74 -12.51
N ALA A 240 -27.43 3.18 -13.56
CA ALA A 240 -27.15 3.59 -14.93
C ALA A 240 -28.33 3.21 -15.84
N SER A 241 -28.22 3.54 -17.13
CA SER A 241 -29.23 3.22 -18.15
C SER A 241 -29.53 1.72 -18.27
N TRP A 242 -28.57 0.85 -17.92
CA TRP A 242 -28.74 -0.61 -17.89
C TRP A 242 -29.37 -1.14 -16.58
N GLY A 243 -29.79 -0.25 -15.68
CA GLY A 243 -30.46 -0.57 -14.42
C GLY A 243 -29.59 -0.36 -13.18
N ASP A 244 -30.23 -0.54 -12.02
CA ASP A 244 -29.61 -0.42 -10.71
C ASP A 244 -29.04 -1.78 -10.30
N TYR A 245 -27.80 -1.81 -9.81
CA TYR A 245 -27.29 -2.98 -9.11
C TYR A 245 -26.48 -2.65 -7.87
N LEU A 246 -26.59 -3.57 -6.91
CA LEU A 246 -25.82 -3.58 -5.69
C LEU A 246 -24.55 -4.39 -5.92
N LYS A 247 -23.43 -3.88 -5.40
CA LYS A 247 -22.15 -4.58 -5.35
C LYS A 247 -21.71 -4.67 -3.90
N ARG A 248 -21.51 -5.90 -3.40
CA ARG A 248 -20.95 -6.16 -2.07
C ARG A 248 -19.51 -6.65 -2.22
N VAL A 249 -18.61 -6.09 -1.44
CA VAL A 249 -17.21 -6.51 -1.38
C VAL A 249 -16.90 -7.00 0.02
N CYS A 250 -16.36 -8.21 0.10
CA CYS A 250 -15.88 -8.82 1.34
C CYS A 250 -14.35 -8.84 1.31
N LEU A 251 -13.72 -8.45 2.42
CA LEU A 251 -12.28 -8.41 2.58
C LEU A 251 -11.85 -9.35 3.71
N GLY A 252 -10.94 -10.26 3.41
CA GLY A 252 -10.39 -11.26 4.33
C GLY A 252 -8.89 -11.37 4.20
N ALA A 253 -8.26 -12.18 5.05
CA ALA A 253 -6.84 -12.49 4.94
C ALA A 253 -6.53 -13.86 5.55
N GLU A 254 -5.61 -14.58 4.92
CA GLU A 254 -5.20 -15.91 5.33
C GLU A 254 -3.72 -16.14 5.01
N GLN A 255 -2.95 -16.62 6.01
CA GLN A 255 -1.55 -17.05 5.87
C GLN A 255 -0.63 -16.09 5.08
N GLY A 256 -0.76 -14.77 5.29
CA GLY A 256 0.09 -13.78 4.60
C GLY A 256 -0.46 -13.30 3.25
N TYR A 257 -1.72 -13.60 2.95
CA TYR A 257 -2.41 -13.15 1.74
C TYR A 257 -3.70 -12.42 2.10
N LEU A 258 -3.98 -11.33 1.40
CA LEU A 258 -5.24 -10.61 1.44
C LEU A 258 -6.19 -11.17 0.39
N LEU A 259 -7.45 -11.30 0.77
CA LEU A 259 -8.50 -11.92 -0.03
C LEU A 259 -9.60 -10.89 -0.28
N ARG A 260 -9.95 -10.71 -1.55
CA ARG A 260 -11.02 -9.79 -1.96
C ARG A 260 -12.06 -10.53 -2.80
N LYS A 261 -13.28 -10.61 -2.27
CA LYS A 261 -14.41 -11.24 -2.96
C LYS A 261 -15.45 -10.18 -3.32
N VAL A 262 -15.81 -10.14 -4.61
CA VAL A 262 -16.82 -9.21 -5.13
C VAL A 262 -18.06 -9.99 -5.51
N TRP A 263 -19.21 -9.54 -5.01
CA TRP A 263 -20.53 -10.05 -5.34
C TRP A 263 -21.31 -8.97 -6.08
N GLU A 264 -21.64 -9.25 -7.34
CA GLU A 264 -22.46 -8.38 -8.18
C GLU A 264 -23.91 -8.88 -8.17
N LYS A 265 -24.86 -7.96 -8.00
CA LYS A 265 -26.30 -8.28 -7.94
C LYS A 265 -26.61 -9.41 -6.94
N PRO A 266 -26.16 -9.29 -5.66
CA PRO A 266 -26.46 -10.31 -4.66
C PRO A 266 -27.99 -10.44 -4.51
N ARG A 267 -28.49 -11.67 -4.58
CA ARG A 267 -29.93 -11.97 -4.45
C ARG A 267 -30.37 -12.05 -2.98
N ASP A 268 -29.45 -12.49 -2.12
CA ASP A 268 -29.64 -12.69 -0.68
C ASP A 268 -28.59 -11.91 0.12
N GLU A 269 -28.75 -11.89 1.45
CA GLU A 269 -27.75 -11.30 2.34
C GLU A 269 -26.46 -12.13 2.32
N VAL A 270 -25.45 -11.64 1.58
CA VAL A 270 -24.16 -12.32 1.44
C VAL A 270 -23.38 -12.25 2.74
N ARG A 271 -23.10 -13.40 3.35
CA ARG A 271 -22.17 -13.51 4.48
C ARG A 271 -20.73 -13.51 3.96
N CYS A 272 -19.84 -12.79 4.64
CA CYS A 272 -18.42 -12.71 4.29
C CYS A 272 -17.62 -13.83 4.97
N ASP A 273 -18.08 -15.07 4.83
CA ASP A 273 -17.51 -16.28 5.43
C ASP A 273 -16.82 -17.19 4.40
N ASP A 274 -17.09 -17.03 3.11
CA ASP A 274 -16.45 -17.74 2.00
C ASP A 274 -15.64 -16.82 1.06
N PHE A 275 -14.37 -17.18 0.87
CA PHE A 275 -13.42 -16.50 -0.02
C PHE A 275 -12.92 -17.39 -1.17
N GLN A 276 -13.61 -18.50 -1.46
CA GLN A 276 -13.31 -19.29 -2.66
C GLN A 276 -13.44 -18.43 -3.92
N GLY A 277 -12.41 -18.48 -4.78
CA GLY A 277 -12.35 -17.64 -5.99
C GLY A 277 -12.32 -16.13 -5.68
N ALA A 278 -11.78 -15.73 -4.53
CA ALA A 278 -11.40 -14.36 -4.26
C ALA A 278 -10.14 -13.98 -5.05
N GLU A 279 -10.00 -12.70 -5.33
CA GLU A 279 -8.73 -12.10 -5.74
C GLU A 279 -7.75 -12.19 -4.56
N VAL A 280 -6.53 -12.63 -4.85
CA VAL A 280 -5.49 -12.90 -3.84
C VAL A 280 -4.32 -11.93 -4.05
N LEU A 281 -3.93 -11.23 -2.99
CA LEU A 281 -2.79 -10.32 -2.99
C LEU A 281 -1.85 -10.67 -1.84
N ALA A 282 -0.55 -10.83 -2.09
CA ALA A 282 0.38 -11.09 -1.00
C ALA A 282 0.47 -9.87 -0.06
N LEU A 283 0.64 -10.11 1.24
CA LEU A 283 0.71 -9.04 2.23
C LEU A 283 1.84 -8.06 1.93
N GLU A 284 3.00 -8.54 1.49
CA GLU A 284 4.09 -7.66 1.06
C GLU A 284 3.72 -6.72 -0.10
N ASP A 285 2.90 -7.19 -1.05
CA ASP A 285 2.46 -6.38 -2.19
C ASP A 285 1.45 -5.33 -1.75
N ALA A 286 0.57 -5.69 -0.82
CA ALA A 286 -0.36 -4.76 -0.23
C ALA A 286 0.36 -3.67 0.57
N LEU A 287 1.41 -4.01 1.33
CA LEU A 287 2.27 -3.05 2.04
C LEU A 287 3.03 -2.14 1.07
N LEU A 288 3.51 -2.71 -0.05
CA LEU A 288 4.17 -1.96 -1.10
C LEU A 288 3.22 -0.98 -1.78
N ASN A 289 2.00 -1.42 -2.10
CA ASN A 289 0.94 -0.57 -2.65
C ASN A 289 0.57 0.56 -1.69
N LEU A 290 0.50 0.29 -0.38
CA LEU A 290 0.24 1.31 0.64
C LEU A 290 1.26 2.46 0.56
N VAL A 291 2.57 2.14 0.54
CA VAL A 291 3.61 3.18 0.46
C VAL A 291 3.71 3.81 -0.92
N ASN A 292 3.51 3.05 -1.99
CA ASN A 292 3.56 3.55 -3.36
C ASN A 292 2.42 4.54 -3.64
N ASN A 293 1.20 4.27 -3.14
CA ASN A 293 0.04 5.16 -3.28
C ASN A 293 0.27 6.55 -2.67
N SER A 294 1.15 6.67 -1.68
CA SER A 294 1.50 7.96 -1.09
C SER A 294 2.21 8.91 -2.05
N VAL A 295 2.83 8.40 -3.12
CA VAL A 295 3.44 9.21 -4.17
C VAL A 295 2.38 9.82 -5.10
N TYR A 296 1.25 9.13 -5.30
CA TYR A 296 0.19 9.50 -6.25
C TYR A 296 -0.83 10.49 -5.68
N ILE A 297 -1.05 10.46 -4.36
CA ILE A 297 -2.10 11.25 -3.69
C ILE A 297 -1.47 12.18 -2.64
N PRO A 298 -0.63 13.15 -3.03
CA PRO A 298 0.13 13.95 -2.06
C PRO A 298 -0.73 14.76 -1.08
N THR A 299 -2.00 15.02 -1.43
CA THR A 299 -2.97 15.75 -0.63
C THR A 299 -4.33 15.05 -0.64
N TRP A 300 -5.13 15.30 0.39
CA TRP A 300 -6.51 14.84 0.47
C TRP A 300 -7.52 16.02 0.39
N PRO A 301 -8.56 15.97 -0.46
CA PRO A 301 -8.77 14.99 -1.53
C PRO A 301 -7.66 15.10 -2.59
N PRO A 302 -7.50 14.08 -3.48
CA PRO A 302 -6.48 14.09 -4.51
C PRO A 302 -6.65 15.31 -5.43
N ARG A 303 -5.79 16.32 -5.33
CA ARG A 303 -5.87 17.56 -6.12
C ARG A 303 -4.50 18.04 -6.57
N ASP A 304 -4.50 18.89 -7.58
CA ASP A 304 -3.27 19.55 -8.03
C ASP A 304 -2.89 20.67 -7.06
N TYR A 305 -1.59 20.91 -6.89
CA TYR A 305 -1.10 21.98 -6.03
C TYR A 305 -1.60 23.34 -6.51
N GLY A 306 -2.18 24.13 -5.59
CA GLY A 306 -2.74 25.45 -5.88
C GLY A 306 -4.17 25.45 -6.47
N ALA A 307 -4.78 24.28 -6.71
CA ALA A 307 -6.18 24.22 -7.09
C ALA A 307 -7.10 24.80 -5.99
N PRO A 308 -8.19 25.50 -6.35
CA PRO A 308 -9.12 26.05 -5.38
C PRO A 308 -9.74 24.94 -4.52
N LEU A 309 -10.12 25.28 -3.29
CA LEU A 309 -10.75 24.34 -2.39
C LEU A 309 -12.11 23.88 -2.97
N PRO A 310 -12.40 22.57 -3.01
CA PRO A 310 -13.69 22.09 -3.49
C PRO A 310 -14.86 22.56 -2.62
N ARG A 311 -16.06 22.58 -3.20
CA ARG A 311 -17.29 22.95 -2.48
C ARG A 311 -17.60 21.92 -1.39
N LEU A 312 -18.11 22.38 -0.25
CA LEU A 312 -18.60 21.51 0.82
C LEU A 312 -20.02 21.06 0.55
N VAL A 313 -20.29 19.78 0.72
CA VAL A 313 -21.63 19.17 0.65
C VAL A 313 -21.84 18.17 1.77
N ARG A 314 -23.09 17.79 2.00
CA ARG A 314 -23.45 16.69 2.89
C ARG A 314 -23.88 15.50 2.03
N VAL A 315 -23.21 14.36 2.22
CA VAL A 315 -23.50 13.11 1.49
C VAL A 315 -24.19 12.15 2.44
N HIS A 316 -25.31 11.59 2.00
CA HIS A 316 -26.06 10.58 2.76
C HIS A 316 -25.50 9.18 2.45
N LEU A 317 -25.06 8.49 3.50
CA LEU A 317 -24.51 7.14 3.49
C LEU A 317 -25.48 6.22 4.25
N GLY A 318 -26.53 5.79 3.57
CA GLY A 318 -27.63 5.08 4.23
C GLY A 318 -28.39 6.00 5.19
N GLN A 319 -28.36 5.68 6.49
CA GLN A 319 -29.05 6.46 7.54
C GLN A 319 -28.19 7.62 8.09
N GLU A 320 -26.88 7.58 7.86
CA GLU A 320 -25.95 8.58 8.35
C GLU A 320 -25.60 9.61 7.26
N SER A 321 -25.02 10.73 7.66
CA SER A 321 -24.51 11.71 6.69
C SER A 321 -23.13 12.22 7.07
N VAL A 322 -22.28 12.43 6.07
CA VAL A 322 -20.92 12.94 6.25
C VAL A 322 -20.72 14.21 5.45
N VAL A 323 -19.88 15.10 5.99
CA VAL A 323 -19.45 16.29 5.25
C VAL A 323 -18.34 15.88 4.28
N ALA A 324 -18.51 16.24 3.02
CA ALA A 324 -17.64 15.86 1.93
C ALA A 324 -17.25 17.08 1.08
N TYR A 325 -16.08 17.00 0.47
CA TYR A 325 -15.70 17.83 -0.66
C TYR A 325 -16.40 17.33 -1.91
N LEU A 326 -17.01 18.23 -2.68
CA LEU A 326 -17.54 17.97 -4.00
C LEU A 326 -16.64 18.58 -5.05
N GLU A 327 -16.09 17.72 -5.90
CA GLU A 327 -15.38 18.09 -7.11
C GLU A 327 -16.31 17.89 -8.31
N GLU A 328 -16.49 18.93 -9.13
CA GLU A 328 -17.23 18.86 -10.39
C GLU A 328 -16.30 19.28 -11.53
N ALA A 329 -16.19 18.44 -12.56
CA ALA A 329 -15.35 18.70 -13.71
C ALA A 329 -16.01 18.17 -15.00
N PRO A 330 -15.71 18.76 -16.17
CA PRO A 330 -16.19 18.24 -17.45
C PRO A 330 -15.79 16.78 -17.67
N ASP A 331 -16.72 15.96 -18.15
CA ASP A 331 -16.48 14.54 -18.46
C ASP A 331 -16.17 14.33 -19.94
N TYR A 332 -14.90 14.52 -20.30
CA TYR A 332 -14.44 14.41 -21.69
C TYR A 332 -14.64 13.02 -22.32
N ARG A 333 -14.89 11.97 -21.53
CA ARG A 333 -15.14 10.61 -22.05
C ARG A 333 -16.54 10.44 -22.66
N ASN A 334 -17.51 11.24 -22.25
CA ASN A 334 -18.92 11.10 -22.64
C ASN A 334 -19.38 12.13 -23.68
N GLY A 335 -18.46 12.70 -24.47
CA GLY A 335 -18.81 13.57 -25.59
C GLY A 335 -18.65 15.07 -25.34
N GLY A 336 -17.80 15.48 -24.38
CA GLY A 336 -17.32 16.85 -24.24
C GLY A 336 -17.95 17.67 -23.11
N SER A 337 -17.81 19.00 -23.17
CA SER A 337 -18.03 19.94 -22.05
C SER A 337 -19.47 20.07 -21.52
N SER A 338 -20.47 19.46 -22.17
CA SER A 338 -21.86 19.44 -21.71
C SER A 338 -22.13 18.35 -20.67
N TRP A 339 -21.24 17.38 -20.55
CA TRP A 339 -21.25 16.34 -19.52
C TRP A 339 -20.35 16.75 -18.37
N MET A 340 -20.87 16.57 -17.17
CA MET A 340 -20.18 16.87 -15.94
C MET A 340 -20.06 15.59 -15.11
N ARG A 341 -18.90 15.45 -14.47
CA ARG A 341 -18.62 14.41 -13.50
C ARG A 341 -18.54 15.04 -12.13
N SER A 342 -19.35 14.56 -11.20
CA SER A 342 -19.28 14.91 -9.79
C SER A 342 -18.62 13.78 -9.01
N LYS A 343 -17.71 14.13 -8.11
CA LYS A 343 -17.10 13.19 -7.15
C LYS A 343 -17.18 13.78 -5.76
N SER A 344 -17.58 12.98 -4.79
CA SER A 344 -17.59 13.40 -3.39
C SER A 344 -16.53 12.65 -2.58
N TYR A 345 -15.76 13.38 -1.78
CA TYR A 345 -14.68 12.85 -0.95
C TYR A 345 -14.91 13.22 0.51
N PRO A 346 -14.79 12.30 1.49
CA PRO A 346 -14.93 12.64 2.90
C PRO A 346 -13.87 13.67 3.30
N ILE A 347 -14.25 14.67 4.10
CA ILE A 347 -13.29 15.65 4.62
C ILE A 347 -12.51 15.08 5.78
N ASP A 348 -13.26 14.58 6.77
CA ASP A 348 -12.71 13.87 7.91
C ASP A 348 -12.76 12.37 7.63
N LEU A 349 -11.62 11.87 7.17
CA LEU A 349 -11.40 10.46 6.89
C LEU A 349 -11.55 9.57 8.12
N TRP A 350 -11.43 10.12 9.33
CA TRP A 350 -11.44 9.39 10.59
C TRP A 350 -12.69 9.66 11.42
N SER A 351 -13.69 10.27 10.81
CA SER A 351 -14.99 10.52 11.44
C SER A 351 -15.56 9.23 12.03
N PRO A 352 -16.15 9.28 13.25
CA PRO A 352 -16.81 8.12 13.87
C PRO A 352 -17.88 7.50 12.97
N VAL A 353 -18.52 8.30 12.11
CA VAL A 353 -19.50 7.79 11.14
C VAL A 353 -18.87 6.74 10.23
N LEU A 354 -17.61 6.92 9.80
CA LEU A 354 -16.89 6.00 8.92
C LEU A 354 -16.18 4.86 9.66
N GLN A 355 -16.49 4.62 10.94
CA GLN A 355 -15.87 3.52 11.70
C GLN A 355 -16.16 2.16 11.03
N GLY A 356 -15.15 1.28 11.01
CA GLY A 356 -15.27 -0.04 10.38
C GLY A 356 -15.17 -0.04 8.84
N LEU A 357 -15.10 1.13 8.21
CA LEU A 357 -14.86 1.25 6.77
C LEU A 357 -13.38 0.89 6.44
N PRO A 358 -13.12 -0.03 5.50
CA PRO A 358 -11.76 -0.40 5.12
C PRO A 358 -10.99 0.77 4.47
N MET A 359 -9.67 0.73 4.58
CA MET A 359 -8.76 1.77 4.07
C MET A 359 -8.99 2.06 2.59
N GLU A 360 -9.17 1.02 1.76
CA GLU A 360 -9.35 1.20 0.32
C GLU A 360 -10.57 2.09 -0.03
N VAL A 361 -11.65 2.02 0.75
CA VAL A 361 -12.86 2.82 0.51
C VAL A 361 -12.79 4.15 1.25
N ARG A 362 -12.18 4.18 2.44
CA ARG A 362 -11.97 5.40 3.21
C ARG A 362 -11.23 6.45 2.38
N PHE A 363 -10.25 6.01 1.59
CA PHE A 363 -9.45 6.84 0.71
C PHE A 363 -9.90 6.80 -0.76
N ASP A 364 -11.17 6.47 -1.02
CA ASP A 364 -11.83 6.65 -2.31
C ASP A 364 -12.98 7.67 -2.18
N ARG A 365 -13.65 7.94 -3.30
CA ARG A 365 -14.87 8.75 -3.36
C ARG A 365 -16.04 8.04 -2.70
N LEU A 366 -16.84 8.78 -1.93
CA LEU A 366 -18.10 8.31 -1.35
C LEU A 366 -19.17 8.15 -2.43
N SER A 367 -19.14 9.01 -3.44
CA SER A 367 -20.02 8.93 -4.59
C SER A 367 -19.36 9.51 -5.84
N GLU A 368 -19.76 8.99 -6.99
CA GLU A 368 -19.46 9.53 -8.31
C GLU A 368 -20.74 9.58 -9.13
N GLY A 369 -20.96 10.68 -9.86
CA GLY A 369 -22.08 10.82 -10.77
C GLY A 369 -21.63 11.43 -12.08
N VAL A 370 -22.24 10.99 -13.18
CA VAL A 370 -22.13 11.64 -14.49
C VAL A 370 -23.51 12.15 -14.87
N TYR A 371 -23.59 13.44 -15.19
CA TYR A 371 -24.83 14.10 -15.55
C TYR A 371 -24.60 15.11 -16.67
N GLN A 372 -25.63 15.33 -17.48
CA GLN A 372 -25.65 16.40 -18.46
C GLN A 372 -26.16 17.67 -17.81
N GLN A 373 -25.47 18.80 -18.05
CA GLN A 373 -25.91 20.11 -17.58
C GLN A 373 -27.00 20.65 -18.54
N ALA A 374 -28.23 20.75 -18.06
CA ALA A 374 -29.32 21.37 -18.82
C ALA A 374 -29.25 22.90 -18.75
N GLY A 375 -29.73 23.58 -19.79
CA GLY A 375 -29.66 25.03 -19.94
C GLY A 375 -30.32 25.86 -18.82
N GLU A 376 -31.24 25.27 -18.05
CA GLU A 376 -31.94 25.92 -16.93
C GLU A 376 -31.44 25.46 -15.54
N GLY A 377 -30.20 24.96 -15.45
CA GLY A 377 -29.62 24.51 -14.17
C GLY A 377 -30.07 23.13 -13.70
N GLY A 378 -30.95 22.46 -14.48
CA GLY A 378 -31.31 21.06 -14.29
C GLY A 378 -30.13 20.11 -14.53
N ARG A 379 -30.08 19.00 -13.77
CA ARG A 379 -29.08 17.94 -13.92
C ARG A 379 -29.77 16.67 -14.41
N ASN A 380 -29.43 16.22 -15.62
CA ASN A 380 -29.93 14.96 -16.16
C ASN A 380 -28.88 13.87 -15.88
N TYR A 381 -29.11 13.06 -14.85
CA TYR A 381 -28.18 12.00 -14.44
C TYR A 381 -28.18 10.85 -15.46
N HIS A 382 -26.99 10.43 -15.87
CA HIS A 382 -26.78 9.27 -16.74
C HIS A 382 -26.35 8.05 -15.94
N SER A 383 -25.42 8.23 -15.01
CA SER A 383 -24.96 7.16 -14.13
C SER A 383 -24.51 7.70 -12.78
N ASP A 384 -24.76 6.97 -11.71
CA ASP A 384 -24.21 7.23 -10.38
C ASP A 384 -23.63 5.95 -9.74
N SER A 385 -22.70 6.15 -8.82
CA SER A 385 -22.16 5.13 -7.94
C SER A 385 -22.01 5.75 -6.56
N ARG A 386 -22.42 5.05 -5.51
CA ARG A 386 -22.30 5.54 -4.13
C ARG A 386 -22.09 4.43 -3.12
N LEU A 387 -21.29 4.71 -2.09
CA LEU A 387 -21.21 3.91 -0.88
C LEU A 387 -22.54 3.98 -0.12
N ILE A 388 -23.09 2.83 0.24
CA ILE A 388 -24.38 2.79 0.95
C ILE A 388 -24.28 2.16 2.34
N ARG A 389 -23.44 1.13 2.54
CA ARG A 389 -23.30 0.38 3.80
C ARG A 389 -21.91 -0.21 3.92
N TRP A 390 -21.46 -0.46 5.14
CA TRP A 390 -20.23 -1.18 5.47
C TRP A 390 -20.30 -1.72 6.89
N GLY A 391 -19.34 -2.57 7.24
CA GLY A 391 -19.22 -3.09 8.59
C GLY A 391 -18.08 -4.07 8.74
N THR A 392 -17.97 -4.62 9.95
CA THR A 392 -17.01 -5.66 10.30
C THR A 392 -17.76 -6.98 10.49
N TRP A 393 -17.21 -8.07 9.98
CA TRP A 393 -17.81 -9.41 10.13
C TRP A 393 -17.07 -10.27 11.16
N LEU A 394 -15.98 -9.75 11.73
CA LEU A 394 -15.34 -10.31 12.92
C LEU A 394 -16.06 -9.76 14.14
N GLU A 395 -17.21 -10.35 14.46
CA GLU A 395 -17.90 -10.03 15.70
C GLU A 395 -17.03 -10.43 16.90
N THR A 396 -17.13 -9.65 17.97
CA THR A 396 -16.67 -10.05 19.31
C THR A 396 -17.80 -10.86 19.92
N PRO A 397 -17.76 -12.20 19.93
CA PRO A 397 -18.71 -12.92 20.75
C PRO A 397 -18.25 -12.67 22.18
N GLU A 398 -19.09 -11.98 22.99
CA GLU A 398 -19.00 -11.76 24.46
C GLU A 398 -19.06 -10.29 24.97
N LEU A 399 -19.70 -9.35 24.26
CA LEU A 399 -20.06 -8.05 24.88
C LEU A 399 -21.54 -7.66 24.77
N SER A 400 -22.40 -8.53 24.24
CA SER A 400 -23.87 -8.32 24.18
C SER A 400 -24.67 -9.13 25.22
N THR A 401 -24.01 -9.82 26.14
CA THR A 401 -24.66 -10.57 27.23
C THR A 401 -24.17 -10.11 28.60
N SER A 402 -24.32 -8.83 28.92
CA SER A 402 -24.47 -8.38 30.31
C SER A 402 -24.84 -6.90 30.38
N THR A 403 -26.13 -6.59 30.24
CA THR A 403 -26.81 -5.68 31.18
C THR A 403 -28.30 -5.98 31.13
N ARG A 404 -28.83 -6.27 32.31
CA ARG A 404 -30.25 -6.44 32.64
C ARG A 404 -31.05 -5.18 32.34
#